data_AF-A0A7J8I3N6-F1
#
_entry.id   AF-A0A7J8I3N6-F1
#
_cell.length_a   1.000
_cell.length_b   1.000
_cell.length_c   1.000
_cell.angle_alpha   90.00
_cell.angle_beta   90.00
_cell.angle_gamma   90.00
#
_symmetry.space_group_name_H-M   'P 1'
#
loop_
_entity.id
_entity.type
_entity.pdbx_description
1 polymer ?
#
loop_
_entity_poly.entity_id
_entity_poly.type
_entity_poly.pdbx_seq_one_letter_code
_entity_poly.pdbx_strand_id
1 'polypeptide(L)'
;MIEEAITRAESFSVMYTPFATKITADKVEKVKEVFTKTHPAYVDYIYTDLQGFHVLPQTVDWSSFPPQQYLLILGFRHKEDGKFLEKVSRRKLPTFIEHKTPFSPLTREDTVRQMETMGKRVLPILDFIRSTQLNGSFPACSGALEKLQYASLLSQLQRVKEQSQVINQAMAELATIPYLGDISQEEADLLQSLMADAMDSLEGRGGGRERVWNTIQKVGRVEDFLYQLEDNFLKTKKLRNARRQKTKMKRLQTVQQS
;
A
#
# COMPACT_ATOMS: atom_id res chain seq x y z
N MET A 1 2.62 12.35 15.43
CA MET A 1 2.62 11.22 14.46
C MET A 1 1.40 11.22 13.55
N ILE A 2 0.15 11.04 14.03
CA ILE A 2 -1.05 11.05 13.15
C ILE A 2 -1.26 12.43 12.50
N GLU A 3 -1.27 13.51 13.30
CA GLU A 3 -1.41 14.87 12.78
C GLU A 3 -0.28 15.24 11.81
N GLU A 4 0.94 14.75 12.05
CA GLU A 4 2.10 14.99 11.19
C GLU A 4 2.02 14.19 9.86
N ALA A 5 1.48 12.97 9.88
CA ALA A 5 1.21 12.19 8.68
C ALA A 5 0.08 12.83 7.85
N ILE A 6 -0.97 13.34 8.50
CA ILE A 6 -2.10 14.02 7.85
C ILE A 6 -1.70 15.40 7.32
N THR A 7 -0.88 16.18 8.07
CA THR A 7 -0.40 17.50 7.60
C THR A 7 0.69 17.40 6.54
N ARG A 8 1.50 16.32 6.52
CA ARG A 8 2.44 16.05 5.43
C ARG A 8 1.78 15.50 4.17
N ALA A 9 0.65 14.82 4.30
CA ALA A 9 -0.01 14.16 3.18
C ALA A 9 -0.94 15.12 2.42
N GLU A 10 -0.41 15.80 1.41
CA GLU A 10 -1.26 16.45 0.39
C GLU A 10 -2.04 15.44 -0.48
N SER A 11 -1.73 14.14 -0.36
CA SER A 11 -2.18 13.07 -1.26
C SER A 11 -3.45 12.34 -0.82
N PHE A 12 -3.82 12.35 0.46
CA PHE A 12 -4.99 11.64 0.96
C PHE A 12 -5.72 12.37 2.09
N SER A 13 -7.00 12.06 2.25
CA SER A 13 -7.86 12.52 3.34
C SER A 13 -8.51 11.33 4.05
N VAL A 14 -8.79 11.51 5.33
CA VAL A 14 -9.24 10.44 6.23
C VAL A 14 -10.54 10.87 6.89
N MET A 15 -11.48 9.96 6.99
CA MET A 15 -12.69 10.15 7.80
C MET A 15 -12.94 8.95 8.70
N TYR A 16 -13.08 9.24 9.99
CA TYR A 16 -13.44 8.27 11.03
C TYR A 16 -14.93 8.40 11.32
N THR A 17 -15.67 7.31 11.14
CA THR A 17 -17.11 7.26 11.42
C THR A 17 -17.38 6.30 12.58
N PRO A 18 -17.82 6.77 13.74
CA PRO A 18 -18.14 5.88 14.86
C PRO A 18 -19.34 4.98 14.49
N PHE A 19 -19.30 3.72 14.92
CA PHE A 19 -20.44 2.80 14.78
C PHE A 19 -20.62 1.93 16.03
N ALA A 20 -21.88 1.64 16.38
CA ALA A 20 -22.24 0.83 17.56
C ALA A 20 -22.76 -0.58 17.22
N THR A 21 -23.04 -0.86 15.96
CA THR A 21 -23.65 -2.10 15.47
C THR A 21 -22.91 -2.59 14.23
N LYS A 22 -22.97 -3.90 13.91
CA LYS A 22 -22.38 -4.48 12.69
C LYS A 22 -22.60 -3.59 11.46
N ILE A 23 -21.52 -3.33 10.73
CA ILE A 23 -21.51 -2.51 9.53
C ILE A 23 -22.28 -3.24 8.42
N THR A 24 -23.29 -2.59 7.83
CA THR A 24 -24.01 -3.08 6.65
C THR A 24 -23.53 -2.32 5.40
N ALA A 25 -23.64 -2.94 4.23
CA ALA A 25 -23.21 -2.33 2.96
C ALA A 25 -23.87 -0.96 2.71
N ASP A 26 -25.17 -0.83 3.01
CA ASP A 26 -25.91 0.43 2.86
C ASP A 26 -25.36 1.56 3.74
N LYS A 27 -24.87 1.23 4.95
CA LYS A 27 -24.24 2.20 5.84
C LYS A 27 -22.88 2.64 5.28
N VAL A 28 -22.10 1.70 4.75
CA VAL A 28 -20.82 2.03 4.10
C VAL A 28 -21.03 3.00 2.94
N GLU A 29 -22.03 2.76 2.10
CA GLU A 29 -22.27 3.63 0.95
C GLU A 29 -22.70 5.04 1.36
N LYS A 30 -23.58 5.17 2.37
CA LYS A 30 -23.93 6.48 2.95
C LYS A 30 -22.71 7.23 3.47
N VAL A 31 -21.80 6.54 4.16
CA VAL A 31 -20.58 7.16 4.68
C VAL A 31 -19.66 7.58 3.54
N LYS A 32 -19.55 6.82 2.45
CA LYS A 32 -18.82 7.23 1.24
C LYS A 32 -19.42 8.46 0.57
N GLU A 33 -20.75 8.55 0.49
CA GLU A 33 -21.42 9.74 -0.04
C GLU A 33 -21.11 10.99 0.80
N VAL A 34 -21.16 10.87 2.13
CA VAL A 34 -20.78 11.95 3.05
C VAL A 34 -19.32 12.34 2.83
N PHE A 35 -18.41 11.36 2.74
CA PHE A 35 -17.00 11.60 2.47
C PHE A 35 -16.80 12.39 1.17
N THR A 36 -17.48 11.98 0.10
CA THR A 36 -17.39 12.60 -1.23
C THR A 36 -17.82 14.07 -1.20
N LYS A 37 -18.84 14.39 -0.40
CA LYS A 37 -19.31 15.78 -0.22
C LYS A 37 -18.34 16.62 0.62
N THR A 38 -17.77 16.04 1.67
CA THR A 38 -16.86 16.76 2.59
C THR A 38 -15.45 16.94 2.01
N HIS A 39 -14.96 15.97 1.24
CA HIS A 39 -13.60 15.92 0.70
C HIS A 39 -13.56 15.71 -0.82
N PRO A 40 -14.17 16.61 -1.62
CA PRO A 40 -14.29 16.42 -3.07
C PRO A 40 -12.94 16.35 -3.80
N ALA A 41 -11.86 16.86 -3.21
CA ALA A 41 -10.51 16.81 -3.79
C ALA A 41 -9.82 15.43 -3.66
N TYR A 42 -10.43 14.46 -2.95
CA TYR A 42 -9.82 13.18 -2.60
C TYR A 42 -10.70 11.97 -3.00
N VAL A 43 -11.43 12.11 -4.12
CA VAL A 43 -12.44 11.14 -4.57
C VAL A 43 -11.98 10.27 -5.75
N ASP A 44 -10.76 10.48 -6.25
CA ASP A 44 -10.19 9.72 -7.37
C ASP A 44 -10.08 8.22 -7.06
N TYR A 45 -9.87 7.89 -5.78
CA TYR A 45 -10.02 6.55 -5.24
C TYR A 45 -10.44 6.62 -3.77
N ILE A 46 -11.43 5.81 -3.40
CA ILE A 46 -11.90 5.68 -2.02
C ILE A 46 -11.63 4.26 -1.54
N TYR A 47 -10.72 4.13 -0.58
CA TYR A 47 -10.46 2.89 0.14
C TYR A 47 -11.31 2.85 1.41
N THR A 48 -11.92 1.70 1.67
CA THR A 48 -12.70 1.47 2.88
C THR A 48 -12.15 0.22 3.55
N ASP A 49 -11.71 0.35 4.79
CA ASP A 49 -11.37 -0.85 5.57
C ASP A 49 -12.68 -1.47 6.08
N LEU A 50 -12.98 -2.65 5.57
CA LEU A 50 -14.15 -3.44 5.95
C LEU A 50 -13.88 -4.38 7.13
N GLN A 51 -12.62 -4.56 7.54
CA GLN A 51 -12.25 -5.41 8.67
C GLN A 51 -12.47 -4.70 10.02
N GLY A 52 -12.55 -3.37 10.02
CA GLY A 52 -13.46 -2.62 10.89
C GLY A 52 -13.28 -2.78 12.40
N PHE A 53 -12.05 -2.73 12.92
CA PHE A 53 -11.79 -2.67 14.36
C PHE A 53 -10.75 -1.60 14.71
N HIS A 54 -10.94 -0.36 14.24
CA HIS A 54 -10.07 0.74 14.67
C HIS A 54 -10.55 1.33 15.99
N VAL A 55 -9.65 1.36 16.96
CA VAL A 55 -9.79 2.09 18.21
C VAL A 55 -8.88 3.31 18.11
N LEU A 56 -9.45 4.51 18.16
CA LEU A 56 -8.67 5.76 18.14
C LEU A 56 -7.97 5.94 19.49
N PRO A 57 -6.62 6.05 19.55
CA PRO A 57 -5.89 6.13 20.83
C PRO A 57 -6.26 7.35 21.67
N GLN A 58 -6.75 8.43 21.05
CA GLN A 58 -6.98 9.72 21.69
C GLN A 58 -8.33 9.85 22.42
N THR A 59 -9.26 8.91 22.24
CA THR A 59 -10.63 9.04 22.78
C THR A 59 -10.97 8.01 23.84
N VAL A 60 -10.05 7.13 24.22
CA VAL A 60 -10.35 6.01 25.12
C VAL A 60 -10.00 6.37 26.56
N ASP A 61 -11.03 6.65 27.35
CA ASP A 61 -10.96 6.33 28.77
C ASP A 61 -10.97 4.80 28.87
N TRP A 62 -9.82 4.20 29.18
CA TRP A 62 -9.61 2.74 29.21
C TRP A 62 -10.49 2.03 30.26
N SER A 63 -11.17 2.78 31.12
CA SER A 63 -12.22 2.29 32.03
C SER A 63 -13.55 1.96 31.35
N SER A 64 -13.81 2.50 30.15
CA SER A 64 -15.11 2.34 29.46
C SER A 64 -15.09 1.14 28.51
N PHE A 65 -15.84 0.09 28.87
CA PHE A 65 -16.06 -1.08 28.02
C PHE A 65 -17.50 -1.12 27.51
N PRO A 66 -17.75 -1.40 26.22
CA PRO A 66 -16.77 -1.70 25.16
C PRO A 66 -16.16 -0.44 24.49
N PRO A 67 -14.92 -0.51 23.98
CA PRO A 67 -14.29 0.61 23.28
C PRO A 67 -15.05 0.97 21.99
N GLN A 68 -15.27 2.27 21.75
CA GLN A 68 -15.94 2.80 20.56
C GLN A 68 -15.16 2.40 19.29
N GLN A 69 -15.84 1.71 18.37
CA GLN A 69 -15.27 1.29 17.08
C GLN A 69 -15.53 2.35 16.00
N TYR A 70 -14.58 2.49 15.09
CA TYR A 70 -14.64 3.45 13.98
C TYR A 70 -14.47 2.76 12.63
N LEU A 71 -15.33 3.11 11.68
CA LEU A 71 -15.17 2.81 10.27
C LEU A 71 -14.23 3.86 9.67
N LEU A 72 -13.17 3.39 9.02
CA LEU A 72 -12.20 4.25 8.39
C LEU A 72 -12.42 4.33 6.87
N ILE A 73 -12.53 5.55 6.38
CA ILE A 73 -12.51 5.85 4.95
C ILE A 73 -11.25 6.66 4.63
N LEU A 74 -10.52 6.20 3.63
CA LEU A 74 -9.36 6.85 3.05
C LEU A 74 -9.67 7.28 1.62
N GLY A 75 -9.70 8.57 1.37
CA GLY A 75 -9.82 9.14 0.04
C GLY A 75 -8.46 9.59 -0.48
N PHE A 76 -8.19 9.34 -1.75
CA PHE A 76 -6.93 9.71 -2.39
C PHE A 76 -7.18 10.73 -3.50
N ARG A 77 -6.27 11.71 -3.61
CA ARG A 77 -6.22 12.64 -4.75
C ARG A 77 -5.74 11.94 -6.02
N HIS A 78 -4.93 10.91 -5.87
CA HIS A 78 -4.38 10.14 -6.99
C HIS A 78 -4.84 8.70 -6.93
N LYS A 79 -5.38 8.20 -8.03
CA LYS A 79 -5.87 6.83 -8.12
C LYS A 79 -4.78 5.78 -7.87
N GLU A 80 -3.53 6.08 -8.20
CA GLU A 80 -2.42 5.14 -8.01
C GLU A 80 -2.12 4.91 -6.52
N ASP A 81 -2.33 5.90 -5.66
CA ASP A 81 -2.08 5.79 -4.22
C ASP A 81 -3.07 4.83 -3.55
N GLY A 82 -4.35 4.97 -3.92
CA GLY A 82 -5.39 4.05 -3.44
C GLY A 82 -5.21 2.62 -3.97
N LYS A 83 -4.80 2.47 -5.23
CA LYS A 83 -4.44 1.15 -5.79
C LYS A 83 -3.24 0.54 -5.09
N PHE A 84 -2.24 1.34 -4.73
CA PHE A 84 -1.11 0.87 -3.94
C PHE A 84 -1.60 0.30 -2.62
N LEU A 85 -2.44 1.03 -1.89
CA LEU A 85 -3.00 0.55 -0.63
C LEU A 85 -3.76 -0.79 -0.80
N GLU A 86 -4.54 -0.91 -1.87
CA GLU A 86 -5.22 -2.17 -2.22
C GLU A 86 -4.23 -3.30 -2.54
N LYS A 87 -3.10 -3.02 -3.19
CA LYS A 87 -2.04 -4.01 -3.41
C LYS A 87 -1.42 -4.47 -2.09
N VAL A 88 -1.06 -3.54 -1.22
CA VAL A 88 -0.39 -3.86 0.07
C VAL A 88 -1.29 -4.69 0.96
N SER A 89 -2.60 -4.42 0.97
CA SER A 89 -3.55 -5.21 1.77
C SER A 89 -3.83 -6.63 1.25
N ARG A 90 -3.58 -6.90 -0.04
CA ARG A 90 -3.93 -8.20 -0.65
C ARG A 90 -2.74 -9.10 -0.99
N ARG A 91 -1.54 -8.53 -1.09
CA ARG A 91 -0.36 -9.23 -1.62
C ARG A 91 0.68 -9.36 -0.54
N LYS A 92 1.37 -10.50 -0.48
CA LYS A 92 2.43 -10.76 0.50
C LYS A 92 3.63 -9.82 0.32
N LEU A 93 4.00 -9.49 -0.93
CA LEU A 93 5.17 -8.68 -1.26
C LEU A 93 4.80 -7.56 -2.24
N PRO A 94 4.02 -6.55 -1.79
CA PRO A 94 3.63 -5.45 -2.66
C PRO A 94 4.86 -4.63 -3.06
N THR A 95 4.87 -4.15 -4.31
CA THR A 95 5.79 -3.09 -4.72
C THR A 95 5.01 -1.84 -5.08
N PHE A 96 5.46 -0.70 -4.58
CA PHE A 96 4.90 0.59 -4.97
C PHE A 96 5.25 1.01 -6.41
N ILE A 97 6.36 0.52 -6.96
CA ILE A 97 6.95 1.10 -8.17
C ILE A 97 6.16 0.69 -9.43
N GLU A 98 5.57 1.68 -10.11
CA GLU A 98 5.05 1.53 -11.49
C GLU A 98 6.21 1.43 -12.49
N HIS A 99 6.95 0.33 -12.47
CA HIS A 99 7.88 0.04 -13.55
C HIS A 99 7.15 -0.61 -14.71
N LYS A 100 7.19 0.05 -15.88
CA LYS A 100 6.63 -0.48 -17.14
C LYS A 100 7.34 -1.76 -17.59
N THR A 101 8.59 -1.94 -17.21
CA THR A 101 9.41 -3.11 -17.54
C THR A 101 10.26 -3.51 -16.33
N PRO A 102 10.19 -4.76 -15.85
CA PRO A 102 10.88 -5.19 -14.63
C PRO A 102 12.41 -5.24 -14.74
N PHE A 103 12.96 -5.19 -15.96
CA PHE A 103 14.39 -5.39 -16.24
C PHE A 103 15.11 -4.16 -16.83
N SER A 104 14.45 -3.01 -16.93
CA SER A 104 15.12 -1.81 -17.46
C SER A 104 16.13 -1.28 -16.44
N PRO A 105 17.37 -0.96 -16.85
CA PRO A 105 18.34 -0.32 -15.98
C PRO A 105 17.78 1.04 -15.50
N LEU A 106 17.92 1.31 -14.20
CA LEU A 106 17.40 2.52 -13.60
C LEU A 106 18.38 3.67 -13.84
N THR A 107 17.93 4.75 -14.48
CA THR A 107 18.73 5.97 -14.59
C THR A 107 18.76 6.72 -13.27
N ARG A 108 19.74 7.59 -13.05
CA ARG A 108 19.83 8.39 -11.83
C ARG A 108 18.60 9.28 -11.66
N GLU A 109 18.10 9.83 -12.77
CA GLU A 109 16.90 10.66 -12.82
C GLU A 109 15.66 9.87 -12.42
N ASP A 110 15.57 8.61 -12.83
CA ASP A 110 14.50 7.70 -12.41
C ASP A 110 14.59 7.39 -10.91
N THR A 111 15.80 7.14 -10.38
CA THR A 111 16.02 6.94 -8.94
C THR A 111 15.56 8.15 -8.12
N VAL A 112 15.87 9.37 -8.55
CA VAL A 112 15.43 10.60 -7.88
C VAL A 112 13.90 10.69 -7.88
N ARG A 113 13.26 10.48 -9.04
CA ARG A 113 11.80 10.53 -9.15
C ARG A 113 11.12 9.48 -8.27
N GLN A 114 11.66 8.27 -8.24
CA GLN A 114 11.14 7.19 -7.39
C GLN A 114 11.28 7.52 -5.91
N MET A 115 12.44 8.02 -5.50
CA MET A 115 12.70 8.46 -4.13
C MET A 115 11.69 9.53 -3.72
N GLU A 116 11.49 10.57 -4.53
CA GLU A 116 10.50 11.61 -4.23
C GLU A 116 9.07 11.07 -4.16
N THR A 117 8.70 10.16 -5.07
CA THR A 117 7.36 9.57 -5.09
C THR A 117 7.13 8.71 -3.84
N MET A 118 8.09 7.86 -3.46
CA MET A 118 8.01 7.07 -2.24
C MET A 118 7.95 7.96 -0.99
N GLY A 119 8.84 8.94 -0.88
CA GLY A 119 8.92 9.84 0.27
C GLY A 119 7.65 10.68 0.46
N LYS A 120 7.07 11.21 -0.62
CA LYS A 120 5.91 12.11 -0.56
C LYS A 120 4.56 11.39 -0.57
N ARG A 121 4.45 10.23 -1.24
CA ARG A 121 3.16 9.55 -1.44
C ARG A 121 3.04 8.28 -0.61
N VAL A 122 4.10 7.46 -0.52
CA VAL A 122 4.04 6.13 0.12
C VAL A 122 4.23 6.20 1.62
N LEU A 123 5.36 6.79 2.05
CA LEU A 123 5.74 6.77 3.47
C LEU A 123 4.66 7.40 4.36
N PRO A 124 4.02 8.53 3.98
CA PRO A 124 2.94 9.10 4.79
C PRO A 124 1.73 8.16 4.93
N ILE A 125 1.39 7.42 3.87
CA ILE A 125 0.32 6.41 3.91
C ILE A 125 0.68 5.28 4.87
N LEU A 126 1.90 4.73 4.78
CA LEU A 126 2.36 3.65 5.65
C LEU A 126 2.45 4.09 7.13
N ASP A 127 2.96 5.28 7.40
CA ASP A 127 3.00 5.87 8.75
C ASP A 127 1.60 6.03 9.33
N PHE A 128 0.65 6.47 8.49
CA PHE A 128 -0.75 6.60 8.88
C PHE A 128 -1.39 5.24 9.18
N ILE A 129 -1.22 4.23 8.33
CA ILE A 129 -1.75 2.87 8.54
C ILE A 129 -1.23 2.29 9.86
N ARG A 130 0.08 2.44 10.10
CA ARG A 130 0.71 1.99 11.35
C ARG A 130 0.08 2.65 12.56
N SER A 131 -0.16 3.95 12.50
CA SER A 131 -0.68 4.73 13.62
C SER A 131 -2.15 4.43 13.98
N THR A 132 -2.91 3.85 13.05
CA THR A 132 -4.37 3.64 13.18
C THR A 132 -4.77 2.19 13.38
N GLN A 133 -3.78 1.30 13.61
CA GLN A 133 -3.97 -0.16 13.69
C GLN A 133 -4.69 -0.76 12.47
N LEU A 134 -4.72 -0.06 11.33
CA LEU A 134 -5.11 -0.64 10.04
C LEU A 134 -4.26 -1.86 9.66
N ASN A 135 -3.09 -2.00 10.28
CA ASN A 135 -2.13 -3.09 10.12
C ASN A 135 -2.72 -4.50 10.29
N GLY A 136 -3.85 -4.70 10.98
CA GLY A 136 -4.46 -6.03 11.11
C GLY A 136 -4.80 -6.71 9.78
N SER A 137 -4.94 -5.93 8.70
CA SER A 137 -5.22 -6.42 7.35
C SER A 137 -3.99 -6.55 6.44
N PHE A 138 -2.82 -6.07 6.88
CA PHE A 138 -1.61 -6.02 6.04
C PHE A 138 -0.64 -7.15 6.41
N PRO A 139 0.05 -7.75 5.43
CA PRO A 139 1.09 -8.74 5.72
C PRO A 139 2.17 -8.16 6.64
N ALA A 140 2.69 -9.03 7.51
CA ALA A 140 3.83 -8.71 8.36
C ALA A 140 4.99 -8.15 7.52
N CYS A 141 5.68 -7.15 8.05
CA CYS A 141 6.83 -6.47 7.43
C CYS A 141 6.56 -5.59 6.20
N SER A 142 5.35 -5.56 5.63
CA SER A 142 5.06 -4.82 4.38
C SER A 142 5.42 -3.33 4.46
N GLY A 143 5.08 -2.64 5.55
CA GLY A 143 5.44 -1.23 5.76
C GLY A 143 6.95 -0.99 5.93
N ALA A 144 7.62 -1.86 6.69
CA ALA A 144 9.07 -1.76 6.93
C ALA A 144 9.89 -2.07 5.66
N LEU A 145 9.41 -3.00 4.83
CA LEU A 145 10.03 -3.36 3.57
C LEU A 145 10.09 -2.17 2.60
N GLU A 146 9.00 -1.41 2.47
CA GLU A 146 8.97 -0.22 1.61
C GLU A 146 9.89 0.89 2.14
N LYS A 147 10.06 1.01 3.47
CA LYS A 147 11.06 1.91 4.08
C LYS A 147 12.49 1.49 3.77
N LEU A 148 12.79 0.19 3.85
CA LEU A 148 14.11 -0.34 3.49
C LEU A 148 14.40 -0.13 2.00
N GLN A 149 13.38 -0.24 1.14
CA GLN A 149 13.52 0.11 -0.26
C GLN A 149 13.82 1.61 -0.46
N TYR A 150 13.10 2.47 0.25
CA TYR A 150 13.38 3.91 0.21
C TYR A 150 14.82 4.20 0.65
N ALA A 151 15.30 3.50 1.68
CA ALA A 151 16.70 3.57 2.11
C ALA A 151 17.69 3.12 1.02
N SER A 152 17.38 2.06 0.24
CA SER A 152 18.19 1.67 -0.92
C SER A 152 18.30 2.80 -1.96
N LEU A 153 17.20 3.51 -2.26
CA LEU A 153 17.22 4.65 -3.18
C LEU A 153 18.05 5.82 -2.63
N LEU A 154 17.93 6.11 -1.33
CA LEU A 154 18.73 7.14 -0.66
C LEU A 154 20.23 6.82 -0.71
N SER A 155 20.58 5.54 -0.54
CA SER A 155 21.97 5.06 -0.66
C SER A 155 22.55 5.31 -2.05
N GLN A 156 21.79 4.97 -3.10
CA GLN A 156 22.18 5.22 -4.50
C GLN A 156 22.37 6.72 -4.80
N LEU A 157 21.62 7.58 -4.11
CA LEU A 157 21.72 9.03 -4.23
C LEU A 157 22.73 9.65 -3.25
N GLN A 158 23.52 8.84 -2.54
CA GLN A 158 24.53 9.25 -1.56
C GLN A 158 23.98 10.06 -0.37
N ARG A 159 22.70 9.88 -0.03
CA ARG A 159 22.04 10.54 1.11
C ARG A 159 22.16 9.71 2.38
N VAL A 160 23.38 9.45 2.82
CA VAL A 160 23.70 8.48 3.89
C VAL A 160 23.04 8.81 5.23
N LYS A 161 22.90 10.10 5.58
CA LYS A 161 22.24 10.53 6.81
C LYS A 161 20.75 10.19 6.82
N GLU A 162 20.04 10.55 5.75
CA GLU A 162 18.62 10.23 5.57
C GLU A 162 18.42 8.71 5.52
N GLN A 163 19.28 8.00 4.80
CA GLN A 163 19.27 6.54 4.73
C GLN A 163 19.34 5.92 6.12
N SER A 164 20.30 6.36 6.95
CA SER A 164 20.48 5.83 8.30
C SER A 164 19.26 6.09 9.19
N GLN A 165 18.63 7.25 9.07
CA GLN A 165 17.40 7.58 9.81
C GLN A 165 16.25 6.65 9.42
N VAL A 166 16.06 6.43 8.11
CA VAL A 166 15.01 5.55 7.59
C VAL A 166 15.24 4.10 8.00
N ILE A 167 16.48 3.61 7.95
CA ILE A 167 16.79 2.24 8.38
C ILE A 167 16.55 2.07 9.89
N ASN A 168 16.92 3.06 10.70
CA ASN A 168 16.61 3.02 12.14
C ASN A 168 15.10 2.99 12.41
N GLN A 169 14.31 3.77 11.66
CA GLN A 169 12.85 3.71 11.76
C GLN A 169 12.33 2.33 11.35
N ALA A 170 12.78 1.80 10.21
CA ALA A 170 12.42 0.47 9.72
C ALA A 170 12.75 -0.63 10.75
N MET A 171 13.95 -0.59 11.33
CA MET A 171 14.40 -1.47 12.40
C MET A 171 13.48 -1.43 13.62
N ALA A 172 13.09 -0.23 14.05
CA ALA A 172 12.16 -0.07 15.16
C ALA A 172 10.77 -0.64 14.83
N GLU A 173 10.32 -0.61 13.57
CA GLU A 173 9.05 -1.26 13.19
C GLU A 173 9.18 -2.77 13.21
N LEU A 174 10.23 -3.31 12.58
CA LEU A 174 10.51 -4.74 12.53
C LEU A 174 10.60 -5.34 13.94
N ALA A 175 11.32 -4.67 14.86
CA ALA A 175 11.46 -5.11 16.24
C ALA A 175 10.13 -5.19 17.01
N THR A 176 9.11 -4.44 16.60
CA THR A 176 7.79 -4.47 17.25
C THR A 176 6.87 -5.59 16.75
N ILE A 177 7.10 -6.14 15.56
CA ILE A 177 6.21 -7.13 14.92
C ILE A 177 5.96 -8.36 15.79
N PRO A 178 6.98 -9.00 16.42
CA PRO A 178 6.78 -10.20 17.24
C PRO A 178 5.86 -10.00 18.45
N TYR A 179 5.66 -8.75 18.87
CA TYR A 179 4.85 -8.41 20.04
C TYR A 179 3.42 -8.00 19.67
N LEU A 180 3.15 -7.77 18.38
CA LEU A 180 1.87 -7.23 17.89
C LEU A 180 0.95 -8.29 17.29
N GLY A 181 1.41 -9.53 17.08
CA GLY A 181 0.58 -10.61 16.57
C GLY A 181 1.33 -11.95 16.48
N ASP A 182 0.57 -13.01 16.16
CA ASP A 182 1.12 -14.34 15.92
C ASP A 182 1.84 -14.35 14.56
N ILE A 183 3.15 -14.58 14.60
CA ILE A 183 4.00 -14.72 13.42
C ILE A 183 4.29 -16.20 13.14
N SER A 184 4.18 -16.58 11.88
CA SER A 184 4.62 -17.90 11.41
C SER A 184 6.15 -18.03 11.47
N GLN A 185 6.66 -19.26 11.43
CA GLN A 185 8.10 -19.50 11.39
C GLN A 185 8.77 -18.85 10.16
N GLU A 186 8.12 -18.92 8.99
CA GLU A 186 8.62 -18.30 7.76
C GLU A 186 8.74 -16.77 7.90
N GLU A 187 7.77 -16.13 8.57
CA GLU A 187 7.77 -14.69 8.83
C GLU A 187 8.84 -14.31 9.87
N ALA A 188 9.07 -15.16 10.88
CA ALA A 188 10.12 -14.96 11.86
C ALA A 188 11.52 -15.03 11.22
N ASP A 189 11.77 -16.01 10.35
CA ASP A 189 13.04 -16.17 9.63
C ASP A 189 13.29 -14.99 8.68
N LEU A 190 12.24 -14.54 7.97
CA LEU A 190 12.29 -13.35 7.13
C LEU A 190 12.60 -12.09 7.95
N LEU A 191 11.90 -11.91 9.07
CA LEU A 191 12.10 -10.79 9.97
C LEU A 191 13.54 -10.71 10.47
N GLN A 192 14.09 -11.82 10.96
CA GLN A 192 15.48 -11.89 11.39
C GLN A 192 16.46 -11.53 10.27
N SER A 193 16.22 -12.05 9.07
CA SER A 193 17.05 -11.75 7.90
C SER A 193 17.01 -10.27 7.51
N LEU A 194 15.83 -9.64 7.54
CA LEU A 194 15.66 -8.21 7.27
C LEU A 194 16.37 -7.35 8.32
N MET A 195 16.24 -7.70 9.61
CA MET A 195 16.89 -6.97 10.70
C MET A 195 18.42 -7.08 10.64
N ALA A 196 18.95 -8.26 10.31
CA ALA A 196 20.39 -8.46 10.14
C ALA A 196 20.96 -7.59 9.01
N ASP A 197 20.31 -7.61 7.84
CA ASP A 197 20.74 -6.80 6.69
C ASP A 197 20.64 -5.29 6.95
N ALA A 198 19.64 -4.86 7.72
CA ALA A 198 19.45 -3.48 8.10
C ALA A 198 20.55 -3.02 9.07
N MET A 199 20.90 -3.87 10.05
CA MET A 199 22.00 -3.61 10.97
C MET A 199 23.34 -3.53 10.22
N ASP A 200 23.63 -4.49 9.34
CA ASP A 200 24.83 -4.46 8.50
C ASP A 200 24.92 -3.19 7.65
N SER A 201 23.77 -2.70 7.15
CA SER A 201 23.70 -1.49 6.35
C SER A 201 23.98 -0.23 7.18
N LEU A 202 23.53 -0.19 8.44
CA LEU A 202 23.88 0.87 9.39
C LEU A 202 25.35 0.85 9.78
N GLU A 203 25.93 -0.34 9.94
CA GLU A 203 27.34 -0.52 10.25
C GLU A 203 28.28 -0.29 9.05
N GLY A 204 27.74 -0.03 7.86
CA GLY A 204 28.52 0.13 6.63
C GLY A 204 29.19 -1.17 6.17
N ARG A 205 28.77 -2.33 6.70
CA ARG A 205 29.25 -3.65 6.30
C ARG A 205 28.61 -4.05 4.97
N GLY A 206 29.10 -3.45 3.89
CA GLY A 206 28.75 -3.78 2.53
C GLY A 206 29.55 -4.98 2.02
N GLY A 207 29.32 -6.18 2.57
CA GLY A 207 29.72 -7.39 1.85
C GLY A 207 28.94 -7.40 0.53
N GLY A 208 29.58 -7.62 -0.62
CA GLY A 208 28.95 -7.54 -1.96
C GLY A 208 27.77 -8.50 -2.23
N ARG A 209 27.20 -9.09 -1.17
CA ARG A 209 25.97 -9.87 -1.16
C ARG A 209 24.76 -8.93 -1.28
N GLU A 210 23.83 -9.32 -2.13
CA GLU A 210 22.55 -8.63 -2.27
C GLU A 210 21.71 -8.77 -0.98
N ARG A 211 21.14 -7.65 -0.53
CA ARG A 211 20.24 -7.58 0.64
C ARG A 211 18.90 -8.26 0.35
N VAL A 212 18.33 -8.90 1.37
CA VAL A 212 17.07 -9.64 1.30
C VAL A 212 15.92 -8.77 0.80
N TRP A 213 15.81 -7.51 1.24
CA TRP A 213 14.75 -6.61 0.74
C TRP A 213 14.89 -6.26 -0.74
N ASN A 214 16.12 -6.22 -1.30
CA ASN A 214 16.33 -5.99 -2.72
C ASN A 214 15.88 -7.21 -3.55
N THR A 215 16.17 -8.42 -3.08
CA THR A 215 15.68 -9.67 -3.70
C THR A 215 14.16 -9.72 -3.67
N ILE A 216 13.55 -9.42 -2.53
CA ILE A 216 12.09 -9.35 -2.38
C ILE A 216 11.48 -8.33 -3.34
N GLN A 217 12.08 -7.15 -3.46
CA GLN A 217 11.67 -6.12 -4.41
C GLN A 217 11.69 -6.62 -5.86
N LYS A 218 12.73 -7.34 -6.26
CA LYS A 218 12.82 -7.92 -7.61
C LYS A 218 11.67 -8.89 -7.88
N VAL A 219 11.37 -9.77 -6.90
CA VAL A 219 10.25 -10.71 -6.99
C VAL A 219 8.91 -9.96 -7.09
N GLY A 220 8.70 -8.96 -6.23
CA GLY A 220 7.49 -8.15 -6.25
C GLY A 220 7.29 -7.39 -7.58
N ARG A 221 8.37 -6.91 -8.22
CA ARG A 221 8.29 -6.30 -9.57
C ARG A 221 7.85 -7.30 -10.64
N VAL A 222 8.31 -8.54 -10.56
CA VAL A 222 7.89 -9.61 -11.48
C VAL A 222 6.43 -9.96 -11.25
N GLU A 223 6.00 -10.08 -9.99
CA GLU A 223 4.61 -10.31 -9.62
C GLU A 223 3.71 -9.18 -10.15
N ASP A 224 4.08 -7.91 -9.96
CA ASP A 224 3.38 -6.75 -10.50
C ASP A 224 3.25 -6.79 -12.03
N PHE A 225 4.32 -7.18 -12.71
CA PHE A 225 4.31 -7.34 -14.16
C PHE A 225 3.35 -8.44 -14.62
N LEU A 226 3.33 -9.59 -13.94
CA LEU A 226 2.40 -10.69 -14.24
C LEU A 226 0.94 -10.26 -14.07
N TYR A 227 0.61 -9.57 -12.98
CA TYR A 227 -0.74 -9.04 -12.77
C TYR A 227 -1.15 -8.02 -13.85
N GLN A 228 -0.23 -7.14 -14.27
CA GLN A 228 -0.51 -6.20 -15.35
C GLN A 228 -0.76 -6.92 -16.69
N LEU A 229 0.01 -7.95 -16.99
CA LEU A 229 -0.21 -8.78 -18.18
C LEU A 229 -1.57 -9.49 -18.14
N GLU A 230 -1.95 -10.05 -17.00
CA GLU A 230 -3.24 -10.70 -16.81
C GLU A 230 -4.40 -9.72 -17.02
N ASP A 231 -4.38 -8.55 -16.38
CA ASP A 231 -5.43 -7.53 -16.52
C ASP A 231 -5.56 -7.07 -17.99
N ASN A 232 -4.43 -6.83 -18.67
CA ASN A 232 -4.41 -6.45 -20.08
C ASN A 232 -4.97 -7.57 -20.99
N PHE A 233 -4.63 -8.83 -20.70
CA PHE A 233 -5.19 -9.98 -21.40
C PHE A 233 -6.70 -10.07 -21.22
N LEU A 234 -7.20 -9.93 -19.98
CA LEU A 234 -8.62 -9.97 -19.67
C LEU A 234 -9.39 -8.84 -20.34
N LYS A 235 -8.86 -7.60 -20.33
CA LYS A 235 -9.42 -6.45 -21.04
C LYS A 235 -9.52 -6.70 -22.54
N THR A 236 -8.45 -7.24 -23.13
CA THR A 236 -8.41 -7.57 -24.56
C THR A 236 -9.39 -8.68 -24.91
N LYS A 237 -9.51 -9.72 -24.07
CA LYS A 237 -10.48 -10.81 -24.24
C LYS A 237 -11.91 -10.29 -24.18
N LYS A 238 -12.24 -9.42 -23.21
CA LYS A 238 -13.56 -8.75 -23.11
C LYS A 238 -13.89 -7.95 -24.37
N LEU A 239 -12.94 -7.16 -24.87
CA LEU A 239 -13.11 -6.36 -26.09
C LEU A 239 -13.37 -7.25 -27.33
N ARG A 240 -12.61 -8.34 -27.47
CA ARG A 240 -12.79 -9.31 -28.56
C ARG A 240 -14.18 -9.97 -28.51
N ASN A 241 -14.64 -10.35 -27.32
CA ASN A 241 -15.97 -10.92 -27.12
C ASN A 241 -17.07 -9.91 -27.46
N ALA A 242 -16.95 -8.66 -27.01
CA ALA A 242 -17.89 -7.59 -27.33
C ALA A 242 -17.97 -7.33 -28.85
N ARG A 243 -16.82 -7.32 -29.55
CA ARG A 243 -16.77 -7.19 -31.02
C ARG A 243 -17.47 -8.36 -31.71
N ARG A 244 -17.22 -9.60 -31.27
CA ARG A 244 -17.89 -10.80 -31.81
C ARG A 244 -19.40 -10.75 -31.61
N GLN A 245 -19.87 -10.33 -30.43
CA GLN A 245 -21.30 -10.15 -30.15
C GLN A 245 -21.93 -9.08 -31.04
N LYS A 246 -21.26 -7.93 -31.20
CA LYS A 246 -21.72 -6.85 -32.09
C LYS A 246 -21.83 -7.30 -33.54
N THR A 247 -20.86 -8.07 -34.04
CA THR A 247 -20.92 -8.63 -35.40
C THR A 247 -22.03 -9.67 -35.57
N LYS A 248 -22.27 -10.52 -34.56
CA LYS A 248 -23.40 -11.47 -34.57
C LYS A 248 -24.75 -10.77 -34.58
N MET A 249 -24.96 -9.76 -33.73
CA MET A 249 -26.20 -8.97 -33.73
C MET A 249 -26.45 -8.27 -35.07
N LYS A 250 -25.41 -7.67 -35.67
CA LYS A 250 -25.51 -7.03 -36.98
C LYS A 250 -25.94 -8.01 -38.07
N ARG A 251 -25.40 -9.24 -38.06
CA ARG A 251 -25.79 -10.30 -39.02
C ARG A 251 -27.24 -10.75 -38.83
N LEU A 252 -27.70 -10.89 -37.59
CA LEU A 252 -29.09 -11.25 -37.30
C LEU A 252 -30.09 -10.15 -37.73
N GLN A 253 -29.72 -8.88 -37.55
CA GLN A 253 -30.54 -7.75 -38.01
C GLN A 253 -30.64 -7.65 -39.54
N THR A 254 -29.58 -8.00 -40.27
CA THR A 254 -29.62 -8.01 -41.75
C THR A 254 -30.47 -9.16 -42.29
N VAL A 255 -30.50 -10.30 -41.61
CA VAL A 255 -31.32 -11.46 -41.98
C VAL A 255 -32.81 -11.25 -41.67
N GLN A 256 -33.16 -10.42 -40.68
CA GLN A 256 -34.56 -10.08 -40.37
C GLN A 256 -35.15 -8.94 -41.23
N GLN A 257 -34.32 -8.23 -42.00
CA GLN A 257 -34.73 -7.14 -42.89
C GLN A 257 -34.76 -7.55 -44.38
N SER A 258 -34.49 -8.82 -44.68
CA SER A 258 -34.65 -9.44 -46.00
C SER A 258 -35.85 -10.38 -45.97
#